data_AF-A0A645ETP4-F1
#
_entry.id   AF-A0A645ETP4-F1
#
_cell.length_a   1.000
_cell.length_b   1.000
_cell.length_c   1.000
_cell.angle_alpha   90.00
_cell.angle_beta   90.00
_cell.angle_gamma   90.00
#
_symmetry.space_group_name_H-M   'P 1'
#
loop_
_entity.id
_entity.type
_entity.pdbx_description
1 polymer ?
#
loop_
_entity_poly.entity_id
_entity_poly.type
_entity_poly.pdbx_seq_one_letter_code
_entity_poly.pdbx_strand_id
1 'polypeptide(L)'
;MAGVCIWVKNSLVLGRSDYQWQHEPVLYGFLQNGRHPWYADRRQTTIWNYDKPKRNKDHPTSKPLDLLGYPIQNSTQENAVVIDTFGGSGSTLMACEQLNRTCMMMELDPKYASVILRRYVENTSDTENVYVVRNGEKLMYADLVKEVELPDET
;
A
#
# COMPACT_ATOMS: atom_id res chain seq x y z
N MET A 1 -0.38 -8.77 23.78
CA MET A 1 -0.02 -7.36 24.02
C MET A 1 -0.09 -6.66 22.67
N ALA A 2 -1.20 -5.95 22.43
CA ALA A 2 -1.30 -5.00 21.31
C ALA A 2 -0.53 -3.72 21.69
N GLY A 3 -0.03 -2.99 20.70
CA GLY A 3 0.79 -1.80 20.91
C GLY A 3 0.61 -0.77 19.81
N VAL A 4 1.35 0.33 19.93
CA VAL A 4 1.38 1.40 18.94
C VAL A 4 2.81 1.56 18.44
N CYS A 5 2.99 1.47 17.13
CA CYS A 5 4.21 1.86 16.45
C CYS A 5 4.05 3.27 15.90
N ILE A 6 5.15 3.97 15.67
CA ILE A 6 5.18 5.37 15.23
C ILE A 6 6.04 5.44 13.98
N TRP A 7 5.42 5.80 12.86
CA TRP A 7 6.16 6.20 11.67
C TRP A 7 6.61 7.64 11.82
N VAL A 8 7.91 7.87 11.96
CA VAL A 8 8.56 9.18 11.98
C VAL A 8 8.93 9.60 10.56
N LYS A 9 8.56 10.82 10.20
CA LYS A 9 8.76 11.41 8.87
C LYS A 9 9.97 12.34 8.88
N ASN A 10 10.64 12.46 7.75
CA ASN A 10 11.74 13.40 7.52
C ASN A 10 11.34 14.90 7.55
N SER A 11 10.05 15.20 7.50
CA SER A 11 9.52 16.57 7.51
C SER A 11 8.17 16.64 8.23
N LEU A 12 7.90 17.79 8.85
CA LEU A 12 6.62 18.08 9.46
C LEU A 12 5.54 18.35 8.40
N VAL A 13 4.30 18.05 8.74
CA VAL A 13 3.11 18.45 7.97
C VAL A 13 2.57 19.75 8.56
N LEU A 14 2.65 20.83 7.79
CA LEU A 14 2.09 22.13 8.19
C LEU A 14 0.55 22.09 8.17
N GLY A 15 -0.04 22.47 9.29
CA GLY A 15 -1.47 22.58 9.53
C GLY A 15 -1.77 23.73 10.50
N ARG A 16 -3.04 23.86 10.86
CA ARG A 16 -3.55 24.98 11.69
C ARG A 16 -3.39 24.78 13.20
N SER A 17 -2.73 23.70 13.61
CA SER A 17 -2.55 23.33 15.02
C SER A 17 -1.28 23.95 15.60
N ASP A 18 -1.23 24.11 16.93
CA ASP A 18 -0.04 24.62 17.63
C ASP A 18 1.18 23.72 17.46
N TYR A 19 0.96 22.39 17.39
CA TYR A 19 1.96 21.39 17.09
C TYR A 19 1.77 20.80 15.69
N GLN A 20 2.85 20.74 14.93
CA GLN A 20 2.86 20.20 13.58
C GLN A 20 3.23 18.71 13.61
N TRP A 21 2.48 17.90 12.87
CA TRP A 21 2.68 16.45 12.89
C TRP A 21 3.93 16.05 12.10
N GLN A 22 4.90 15.43 12.77
CA GLN A 22 6.07 14.80 12.13
C GLN A 22 6.00 13.26 12.18
N HIS A 23 4.89 12.70 12.62
CA HIS A 23 4.72 11.26 12.70
C HIS A 23 3.29 10.82 12.42
N GLU A 24 3.11 9.52 12.22
CA GLU A 24 1.81 8.86 12.19
C GLU A 24 1.82 7.62 13.09
N PRO A 25 0.79 7.43 13.93
CA PRO A 25 0.64 6.21 14.70
C PRO A 25 0.17 5.05 13.82
N VAL A 26 0.68 3.85 14.12
CA VAL A 26 0.30 2.58 13.51
C VAL A 26 -0.12 1.64 14.64
N LEU A 27 -1.39 1.24 14.65
CA LEU A 27 -1.89 0.30 15.64
C LEU A 27 -1.45 -1.11 15.28
N TYR A 28 -0.86 -1.83 16.23
CA TYR A 28 -0.40 -3.19 16.06
C TYR A 28 -1.10 -4.13 17.04
N GLY A 29 -1.67 -5.21 16.53
CA GLY A 29 -2.42 -6.15 17.35
C GLY A 29 -2.64 -7.48 16.67
N PHE A 30 -3.22 -8.41 17.43
CA PHE A 30 -3.52 -9.77 17.01
C PHE A 30 -4.79 -10.24 17.71
N LEU A 31 -5.41 -11.29 17.17
CA LEU A 31 -6.64 -11.86 17.74
C LEU A 31 -6.38 -12.36 19.17
N GLN A 32 -7.32 -12.09 20.09
CA GLN A 32 -7.18 -12.37 21.52
C GLN A 32 -6.78 -13.83 21.84
N ASN A 33 -7.24 -14.78 21.02
CA ASN A 33 -6.92 -16.21 21.15
C ASN A 33 -6.22 -16.76 19.89
N GLY A 34 -5.72 -15.88 19.02
CA GLY A 34 -5.03 -16.27 17.79
C GLY A 34 -3.56 -16.60 18.03
N ARG A 35 -2.96 -17.32 17.08
CA ARG A 35 -1.49 -17.39 17.00
C ARG A 35 -0.95 -16.03 16.58
N HIS A 36 0.20 -15.67 17.12
CA HIS A 36 0.94 -14.47 16.74
C HIS A 36 2.34 -14.88 16.26
N PRO A 37 2.50 -15.22 14.97
CA PRO A 37 3.80 -15.47 14.38
C PRO A 37 4.60 -14.17 14.28
N TRP A 38 5.89 -14.24 14.61
CA TRP A 38 6.84 -13.13 14.50
C TRP A 38 8.07 -13.64 13.76
N TYR A 39 8.42 -13.00 12.65
CA TYR A 39 9.47 -13.46 11.75
C TYR A 39 10.69 -12.53 11.71
N ALA A 40 10.75 -11.53 12.59
CA ALA A 40 11.91 -10.64 12.72
C ALA A 40 12.77 -10.99 13.95
N ASP A 41 13.89 -10.30 14.10
CA ASP A 41 14.74 -10.41 15.28
C ASP A 41 14.16 -9.65 16.50
N ARG A 42 14.92 -9.59 17.60
CA ARG A 42 14.55 -8.89 18.84
C ARG A 42 15.03 -7.43 18.90
N ARG A 43 15.50 -6.87 17.79
CA ARG A 43 16.01 -5.48 17.69
C ARG A 43 15.00 -4.50 17.13
N GLN A 44 13.88 -5.00 16.60
CA GLN A 44 12.80 -4.18 16.08
C GLN A 44 12.22 -3.30 17.20
N THR A 45 11.94 -2.04 16.90
CA THR A 45 11.41 -1.07 17.87
C THR A 45 10.08 -0.51 17.41
N THR A 46 9.39 0.21 18.30
CA THR A 46 8.13 0.89 17.98
C THR A 46 8.34 2.17 17.16
N ILE A 47 9.58 2.60 16.90
CA ILE A 47 9.87 3.82 16.14
C ILE A 47 10.42 3.45 14.76
N TRP A 48 9.71 3.85 13.72
CA TRP A 48 10.05 3.53 12.33
C TRP A 48 10.41 4.81 11.59
N ASN A 49 11.68 4.96 11.22
CA ASN A 49 12.16 6.13 10.49
C ASN A 49 12.11 5.85 9.00
N TYR A 50 11.12 6.43 8.31
CA TYR A 50 10.99 6.32 6.86
C TYR A 50 10.64 7.68 6.27
N ASP A 51 11.33 8.04 5.19
CA ASP A 51 11.10 9.31 4.51
C ASP A 51 9.75 9.32 3.81
N LYS A 52 9.05 10.45 3.86
CA LYS A 52 7.83 10.62 3.06
C LYS A 52 8.24 10.68 1.58
N PRO A 53 7.51 10.01 0.65
CA PRO A 53 7.83 10.12 -0.77
C PRO A 53 7.67 11.58 -1.19
N LYS A 54 8.59 12.07 -2.04
CA LYS A 54 8.39 13.38 -2.69
C LYS A 54 7.07 13.31 -3.47
N ARG A 55 6.28 14.39 -3.42
CA ARG A 55 4.94 14.44 -4.02
C ARG A 55 5.03 14.07 -5.52
N ASN A 56 4.55 12.90 -5.90
CA ASN A 56 4.39 12.52 -7.30
C ASN A 56 3.06 13.12 -7.83
N LYS A 57 3.01 13.50 -9.11
CA LYS A 57 1.83 14.08 -9.77
C LYS A 57 0.62 13.13 -9.75
N ASP A 58 0.85 11.82 -9.68
CA ASP A 58 -0.19 10.80 -9.87
C ASP A 58 -0.94 10.40 -8.58
N HIS A 59 -0.39 10.67 -7.40
CA HIS A 59 -1.11 10.43 -6.14
C HIS A 59 -0.60 11.32 -5.00
N PRO A 60 -1.45 12.16 -4.39
CA PRO A 60 -1.03 13.11 -3.36
C PRO A 60 -0.56 12.48 -2.04
N THR A 61 -0.82 11.19 -1.81
CA THR A 61 -0.67 10.52 -0.50
C THR A 61 -0.21 9.05 -0.56
N SER A 62 0.71 8.68 -1.46
CA SER A 62 1.26 7.30 -1.42
C SER A 62 2.14 7.10 -0.18
N LYS A 63 2.00 5.95 0.50
CA LYS A 63 2.95 5.53 1.54
C LYS A 63 4.23 5.01 0.87
N PRO A 64 5.42 5.16 1.48
CA PRO A 64 6.62 4.49 1.00
C PRO A 64 6.42 2.97 0.99
N LEU A 65 6.86 2.28 -0.07
CA LEU A 65 6.74 0.83 -0.14
C LEU A 65 7.59 0.15 0.94
N ASP A 66 8.81 0.66 1.20
CA ASP A 66 9.69 0.14 2.25
C ASP A 66 9.05 0.22 3.65
N LEU A 67 8.27 1.28 3.91
CA LEU A 67 7.52 1.43 5.15
C LEU A 67 6.47 0.33 5.31
N LEU A 68 5.76 -0.04 4.23
CA LEU A 68 4.75 -1.10 4.26
C LEU A 68 5.40 -2.50 4.29
N GLY A 69 6.51 -2.68 3.59
CA GLY A 69 7.22 -3.94 3.54
C GLY A 69 7.79 -4.36 4.89
N TYR A 70 8.16 -3.40 5.73
CA TYR A 70 8.70 -3.66 7.07
C TYR A 70 7.74 -4.45 8.00
N PRO A 71 6.53 -3.97 8.34
CA PRO A 71 5.60 -4.71 9.18
C PRO A 71 5.07 -5.99 8.51
N ILE A 72 4.96 -6.01 7.17
CA ILE A 72 4.55 -7.21 6.42
C ILE A 72 5.56 -8.34 6.61
N GLN A 73 6.86 -8.08 6.42
CA GLN A 73 7.92 -9.07 6.62
C GLN A 73 8.01 -9.53 8.08
N ASN A 74 7.83 -8.63 9.03
CA ASN A 74 7.88 -8.97 10.45
C ASN A 74 6.72 -9.90 10.87
N SER A 75 5.59 -9.85 10.16
CA SER A 75 4.33 -10.52 10.54
C SER A 75 3.92 -11.67 9.62
N THR A 76 4.59 -11.84 8.47
CA THR A 76 4.23 -12.86 7.46
C THR A 76 5.46 -13.47 6.79
N GLN A 77 5.32 -14.69 6.26
CA GLN A 77 6.30 -15.32 5.36
C GLN A 77 5.91 -15.13 3.89
N GLU A 78 6.80 -15.49 2.97
CA GLU A 78 6.45 -15.60 1.55
C GLU A 78 5.24 -16.53 1.36
N ASN A 79 4.47 -16.29 0.29
CA ASN A 79 3.21 -16.96 -0.03
C ASN A 79 2.07 -16.74 0.99
N ALA A 80 2.27 -15.88 2.00
CA ALA A 80 1.18 -15.48 2.88
C ALA A 80 0.19 -14.55 2.18
N VAL A 81 -1.04 -14.53 2.69
CA VAL A 81 -2.09 -13.60 2.27
C VAL A 81 -2.08 -12.36 3.17
N VAL A 82 -2.09 -11.18 2.57
CA VAL A 82 -2.23 -9.87 3.24
C VAL A 82 -3.54 -9.23 2.78
N ILE A 83 -4.38 -8.80 3.71
CA ILE A 83 -5.66 -8.14 3.41
C ILE A 83 -5.51 -6.62 3.61
N ASP A 84 -5.96 -5.85 2.63
CA ASP A 84 -6.08 -4.40 2.73
C ASP A 84 -7.49 -3.95 2.30
N THR A 85 -8.27 -3.43 3.23
CA THR A 85 -9.65 -3.01 2.96
C THR A 85 -9.77 -1.55 2.50
N PHE A 86 -8.65 -0.83 2.39
CA PHE A 86 -8.58 0.58 2.02
C PHE A 86 -7.44 0.82 1.03
N GLY A 87 -7.53 0.20 -0.15
CA GLY A 87 -6.44 0.10 -1.11
C GLY A 87 -5.83 1.44 -1.53
N GLY A 88 -6.65 2.48 -1.67
CA GLY A 88 -6.23 3.83 -2.04
C GLY A 88 -5.34 3.84 -3.29
N SER A 89 -4.06 4.11 -3.11
CA SER A 89 -3.10 4.15 -4.22
C SER A 89 -2.50 2.79 -4.62
N GLY A 90 -2.84 1.71 -3.92
CA GLY A 90 -2.34 0.35 -4.19
C GLY A 90 -0.97 0.04 -3.60
N SER A 91 -0.51 0.84 -2.63
CA SER A 91 0.85 0.68 -2.08
C SER A 91 1.05 -0.68 -1.38
N THR A 92 0.04 -1.20 -0.68
CA THR A 92 0.11 -2.52 -0.04
C THR A 92 0.21 -3.64 -1.07
N LEU A 93 -0.52 -3.55 -2.19
CA LEU A 93 -0.43 -4.51 -3.29
C LEU A 93 0.99 -4.55 -3.86
N MET A 94 1.58 -3.38 -4.14
CA MET A 94 2.95 -3.31 -4.67
C MET A 94 3.98 -3.87 -3.69
N ALA A 95 3.85 -3.56 -2.39
CA ALA A 95 4.73 -4.08 -1.36
C ALA A 95 4.60 -5.61 -1.23
N CYS A 96 3.39 -6.15 -1.32
CA CYS A 96 3.17 -7.60 -1.30
C CYS A 96 3.78 -8.28 -2.52
N GLU A 97 3.61 -7.70 -3.71
CA GLU A 97 4.19 -8.21 -4.96
C GLU A 97 5.72 -8.32 -4.85
N GLN A 98 6.40 -7.24 -4.43
CA GLN A 98 7.86 -7.23 -4.23
C GLN A 98 8.35 -8.21 -3.16
N LEU A 99 7.47 -8.58 -2.23
CA LEU A 99 7.77 -9.49 -1.14
C LEU A 99 7.27 -10.91 -1.41
N ASN A 100 6.75 -11.28 -2.59
CA ASN A 100 6.18 -12.61 -2.81
C ASN A 100 5.02 -12.95 -1.85
N ARG A 101 4.13 -11.99 -1.57
CA ARG A 101 2.90 -12.18 -0.79
C ARG A 101 1.68 -11.94 -1.69
N THR A 102 0.59 -12.67 -1.46
CA THR A 102 -0.68 -12.40 -2.15
C THR A 102 -1.44 -11.29 -1.42
N CYS A 103 -1.70 -10.18 -2.10
CA CYS A 103 -2.55 -9.12 -1.54
C CYS A 103 -4.01 -9.32 -1.94
N MET A 104 -4.91 -9.37 -0.96
CA MET A 104 -6.35 -9.28 -1.15
C MET A 104 -6.81 -7.87 -0.79
N MET A 105 -7.01 -7.05 -1.82
CA MET A 105 -7.28 -5.62 -1.65
C MET A 105 -8.72 -5.26 -2.02
N MET A 106 -9.31 -4.33 -1.27
CA MET A 106 -10.58 -3.67 -1.60
C MET A 106 -10.39 -2.16 -1.70
N GLU A 107 -11.02 -1.54 -2.69
CA GLU A 107 -11.12 -0.09 -2.87
C GLU A 107 -12.52 0.26 -3.37
N LEU A 108 -13.15 1.24 -2.72
CA LEU A 108 -14.54 1.60 -2.99
C LEU A 108 -14.65 2.59 -4.15
N ASP A 109 -13.71 3.53 -4.24
CA ASP A 109 -13.73 4.56 -5.28
C ASP A 109 -13.21 3.95 -6.60
N PRO A 110 -14.04 3.88 -7.65
CA PRO A 110 -13.64 3.31 -8.93
C PRO A 110 -12.48 4.05 -9.59
N LYS A 111 -12.27 5.34 -9.28
CA LYS A 111 -11.11 6.10 -9.74
C LYS A 111 -9.83 5.52 -9.15
N TYR A 112 -9.80 5.28 -7.83
CA TYR A 112 -8.65 4.70 -7.16
C TYR A 112 -8.44 3.24 -7.54
N ALA A 113 -9.51 2.45 -7.71
CA ALA A 113 -9.40 1.08 -8.24
C ALA A 113 -8.71 1.05 -9.62
N SER A 114 -9.03 2.00 -10.51
CA SER A 114 -8.37 2.13 -11.82
C SER A 114 -6.89 2.53 -11.69
N VAL A 115 -6.55 3.41 -10.75
CA VAL A 115 -5.17 3.80 -10.46
C VAL A 115 -4.35 2.61 -9.95
N ILE A 116 -4.93 1.77 -9.08
CA ILE A 116 -4.27 0.56 -8.56
C ILE A 116 -3.87 -0.39 -9.70
N LEU A 117 -4.81 -0.69 -10.61
CA LEU A 117 -4.56 -1.56 -11.76
C LEU A 117 -3.47 -1.00 -12.67
N ARG A 118 -3.57 0.28 -13.02
CA ARG A 118 -2.55 0.96 -13.84
C ARG A 118 -1.17 0.88 -13.19
N ARG A 119 -1.07 1.25 -11.92
CA ARG A 119 0.20 1.21 -11.17
C ARG A 119 0.76 -0.20 -11.09
N TYR A 120 -0.08 -1.22 -10.87
CA TYR A 120 0.38 -2.61 -10.86
C TYR A 120 1.05 -2.96 -12.18
N VAL A 121 0.33 -2.78 -13.30
CA VAL A 121 0.83 -3.09 -14.65
C VAL A 121 2.09 -2.31 -14.99
N GLU A 122 2.16 -1.02 -14.66
CA GLU A 122 3.36 -0.20 -14.88
C GLU A 122 4.58 -0.69 -14.07
N ASN A 123 4.36 -1.22 -12.87
CA ASN A 123 5.44 -1.70 -12.00
C ASN A 123 5.90 -3.12 -12.34
N THR A 124 5.00 -3.99 -12.81
CA THR A 124 5.30 -5.41 -13.11
C THR A 124 5.48 -5.69 -14.60
N SER A 125 5.06 -4.78 -15.47
CA SER A 125 4.89 -5.02 -16.91
C SER A 125 3.92 -6.17 -17.25
N ASP A 126 3.11 -6.62 -16.29
CA ASP A 126 2.20 -7.73 -16.45
C ASP A 126 0.84 -7.26 -16.98
N THR A 127 0.69 -7.21 -18.30
CA THR A 127 -0.58 -6.87 -18.96
C THR A 127 -1.47 -8.08 -19.22
N GLU A 128 -0.90 -9.29 -19.22
CA GLU A 128 -1.56 -10.52 -19.65
C GLU A 128 -2.32 -11.22 -18.52
N ASN A 129 -1.90 -11.03 -17.26
CA ASN A 129 -2.55 -11.66 -16.11
C ASN A 129 -3.45 -10.72 -15.31
N VAL A 130 -3.63 -9.48 -15.78
CA VAL A 130 -4.53 -8.51 -15.13
C VAL A 130 -5.88 -8.50 -15.82
N TYR A 131 -6.92 -8.84 -15.06
CA TYR A 131 -8.29 -8.91 -15.55
C TYR A 131 -9.29 -8.58 -14.44
N VAL A 132 -10.51 -8.23 -14.85
CA VAL A 132 -11.66 -8.08 -13.95
C VAL A 132 -12.69 -9.15 -14.27
N VAL A 133 -13.29 -9.72 -13.23
CA VAL A 133 -14.50 -10.55 -13.37
C VAL A 133 -15.70 -9.70 -12.99
N ARG A 134 -16.63 -9.52 -13.92
CA ARG A 134 -17.87 -8.74 -13.71
C ARG A 134 -19.04 -9.52 -14.28
N ASN A 135 -20.06 -9.77 -13.46
CA ASN A 135 -21.26 -10.52 -13.86
C ASN A 135 -20.97 -11.88 -14.49
N GLY A 136 -19.89 -12.55 -14.06
CA GLY A 136 -19.46 -13.84 -14.61
C GLY A 136 -18.58 -13.76 -15.87
N GLU A 137 -18.37 -12.57 -16.42
CA GLU A 137 -17.50 -12.35 -17.58
C GLU A 137 -16.10 -11.91 -17.15
N LYS A 138 -15.07 -12.46 -17.80
CA LYS A 138 -13.67 -12.05 -17.65
C LYS A 138 -13.33 -11.00 -18.71
N LEU A 139 -12.92 -9.81 -18.28
CA LEU A 139 -12.49 -8.71 -19.14
C LEU A 139 -11.01 -8.40 -18.86
N MET A 140 -10.18 -8.38 -19.90
CA MET A 140 -8.74 -8.13 -19.73
C MET A 140 -8.47 -6.65 -19.47
N TYR A 141 -7.41 -6.35 -18.73
CA TYR A 141 -6.97 -4.97 -18.52
C TYR A 141 -6.68 -4.26 -19.85
N ALA A 142 -5.99 -4.94 -20.77
CA ALA A 142 -5.64 -4.41 -22.10
C ALA A 142 -6.87 -3.97 -22.92
N ASP A 143 -8.02 -4.63 -22.74
CA ASP A 143 -9.27 -4.30 -23.45
C ASP A 143 -10.00 -3.10 -22.83
N LEU A 144 -9.69 -2.77 -21.57
CA LEU A 144 -10.37 -1.74 -20.78
C LEU A 144 -9.57 -0.45 -20.64
N VAL A 145 -8.25 -0.51 -20.84
CA VAL A 145 -7.39 0.68 -20.81
C VAL A 145 -7.79 1.62 -21.93
N LYS A 146 -8.09 2.86 -21.53
CA LYS A 146 -8.17 3.99 -22.44
C LYS A 146 -6.89 4.79 -22.29
N GLU A 147 -6.27 5.16 -23.41
CA GLU A 147 -5.25 6.20 -23.39
C GLU A 147 -5.86 7.47 -22.78
N VAL A 148 -5.13 8.09 -21.86
CA VAL A 148 -5.54 9.37 -21.31
C VAL A 148 -4.95 10.43 -22.22
N GLU A 149 -5.79 11.16 -22.95
CA GLU A 149 -5.36 12.37 -23.65
C GLU A 149 -4.77 13.32 -22.61
N LEU A 150 -3.45 13.54 -22.68
CA LEU A 150 -2.81 14.57 -21.89
C LEU A 150 -3.22 15.93 -22.47
N PRO A 151 -3.65 16.89 -21.64
CA PRO A 151 -3.84 18.25 -22.13
C PRO A 151 -2.51 18.72 -22.75
N ASP A 152 -2.58 19.31 -23.94
CA ASP A 152 -1.42 19.95 -24.58
C ASP A 152 -0.72 20.83 -23.56
N GLU A 153 0.60 20.65 -23.41
CA GLU A 153 1.41 21.47 -22.53
C GLU A 153 1.33 22.94 -23.00
N THR A 154 0.49 23.74 -22.34
CA THR A 154 0.47 25.22 -22.45
C THR A 154 1.43 25.88 -21.50
#